data_AF-X1C1F6-F1
#
_entry.id   AF-X1C1F6-F1
#
_cell.length_a   1.000
_cell.length_b   1.000
_cell.length_c   1.000
_cell.angle_alpha   90.00
_cell.angle_beta   90.00
_cell.angle_gamma   90.00
#
_symmetry.space_group_name_H-M   'P 1'
#
loop_
_entity.id
_entity.type
_entity.pdbx_description
1 polymer ?
#
loop_
_entity_poly.entity_id
_entity_poly.type
_entity_poly.pdbx_seq_one_letter_code
_entity_poly.pdbx_strand_id
1 'polypeptide(L)' 'MKILITGSSGMLGQALCAKLADRHEVIGIDIKEVRRTDCKIL' A
#
# COMPACT_ATOMS: atom_id res chain seq x y z
N MET A 1 -13.28 8.99 11.25
CA MET A 1 -13.16 7.52 11.34
C MET A 1 -11.70 7.15 11.07
N LYS A 2 -11.19 6.11 11.72
CA LYS A 2 -9.85 5.58 11.45
C LYS A 2 -9.96 4.42 10.47
N ILE A 3 -9.14 4.41 9.43
CA ILE A 3 -9.17 3.38 8.37
C ILE A 3 -7.78 2.76 8.25
N LEU A 4 -7.71 1.43 8.33
CA LEU A 4 -6.49 0.66 8.09
C LEU A 4 -6.47 0.16 6.63
N ILE A 5 -5.37 0.42 5.92
CA ILE A 5 -5.16 -0.05 4.55
C ILE A 5 -3.88 -0.90 4.51
N THR A 6 -4.01 -2.16 4.09
CA THR A 6 -2.88 -3.05 3.81
C THR A 6 -2.47 -2.96 2.34
N GLY A 7 -1.18 -3.14 2.04
CA GLY A 7 -0.66 -2.91 0.68
C GLY A 7 -0.69 -1.44 0.28
N SER A 8 -0.52 -0.53 1.26
CA SER A 8 -0.70 0.92 1.09
C SER A 8 0.30 1.56 0.11
N SER A 9 1.40 0.89 -0.17
CA SER A 9 2.44 1.33 -1.11
C SER A 9 2.26 0.73 -2.51
N GLY A 10 1.31 -0.18 -2.72
CA GLY A 10 0.94 -0.68 -4.05
C GLY A 10 0.13 0.33 -4.87
N MET A 11 -0.05 0.08 -6.16
CA MET A 11 -0.77 0.98 -7.10
C MET A 11 -2.14 1.43 -6.56
N LEU A 12 -2.98 0.47 -6.13
CA LEU A 12 -4.31 0.78 -5.61
C LEU A 12 -4.26 1.35 -4.20
N GLY A 13 -3.35 0.84 -3.37
CA GLY A 13 -3.18 1.31 -1.98
C GLY A 13 -2.85 2.79 -1.93
N GLN A 14 -1.91 3.26 -2.77
CA GLN A 14 -1.54 4.68 -2.83
C GLN A 14 -2.71 5.56 -3.28
N ALA A 15 -3.40 5.16 -4.36
CA ALA A 15 -4.54 5.92 -4.88
C ALA A 15 -5.70 6.00 -3.86
N LEU A 16 -5.96 4.89 -3.16
CA LEU A 16 -7.01 4.82 -2.15
C LEU A 16 -6.66 5.64 -0.90
N CYS A 17 -5.42 5.56 -0.42
CA CYS A 17 -4.92 6.38 0.68
C CYS A 17 -5.12 7.87 0.38
N ALA A 18 -4.70 8.33 -0.81
CA ALA A 18 -4.85 9.72 -1.23
C ALA A 18 -6.32 10.17 -1.22
N LYS A 19 -7.24 9.34 -1.74
CA LYS A 19 -8.66 9.67 -1.81
C LYS A 19 -9.35 9.72 -0.44
N LEU A 20 -8.91 8.92 0.53
CA LEU A 20 -9.55 8.81 1.85
C LEU A 20 -8.95 9.76 2.90
N ALA A 21 -7.70 10.20 2.73
CA ALA A 21 -7.01 11.08 3.66
C ALA A 21 -7.73 12.43 3.86
N ASP A 22 -8.47 12.93 2.86
CA ASP A 22 -9.21 14.19 2.94
C ASP A 22 -10.34 14.18 3.99
N ARG A 23 -10.82 13.01 4.39
CA ARG A 23 -12.01 12.86 5.25
C ARG A 23 -11.79 11.96 6.45
N HIS A 24 -10.69 11.22 6.47
CA HIS A 24 -10.44 10.16 7.43
C HIS A 24 -8.97 10.12 7.84
N GLU A 25 -8.72 9.64 9.06
CA GLU A 25 -7.37 9.30 9.52
C GLU A 25 -7.01 7.93 8.92
N VAL A 26 -6.07 7.93 7.97
CA VAL A 26 -5.66 6.72 7.24
C VAL A 26 -4.36 6.19 7.82
N ILE A 27 -4.35 4.90 8.18
CA ILE A 27 -3.19 4.16 8.67
C ILE A 27 -2.82 3.15 7.59
N GLY A 28 -1.67 3.34 6.95
CA GLY A 28 -1.15 2.45 5.91
C GLY A 28 -0.16 1.43 6.48
N ILE A 29 -0.32 0.16 6.11
CA ILE A 29 0.67 -0.89 6.36
C ILE A 29 1.04 -1.52 5.02
N ASP A 30 2.34 -1.68 4.78
CA ASP A 30 2.85 -2.47 3.68
C ASP A 30 4.03 -3.31 4.14
N ILE A 31 4.33 -4.36 3.39
CA ILE A 31 5.59 -5.07 3.57
C ILE A 31 6.73 -4.15 3.15
N LYS A 32 7.83 -4.11 3.93
CA LYS A 32 9.08 -3.51 3.45
C LYS A 32 9.40 -4.14 2.10
N GLU A 33 9.80 -3.34 1.10
CA GLU A 33 10.16 -3.84 -0.22
C GLU A 33 11.09 -5.06 -0.11
N VAL A 34 10.51 -6.25 -0.22
CA VAL A 34 11.26 -7.44 -0.53
C VAL A 34 11.42 -7.35 -2.03
N ARG A 35 12.60 -6.92 -2.49
CA ARG A 35 12.96 -7.05 -3.92
C ARG A 35 12.78 -8.52 -4.26
N ARG A 36 11.66 -8.87 -4.89
CA ARG A 36 11.49 -10.18 -5.50
C ARG A 36 12.44 -10.20 -6.68
N THR A 37 13.61 -10.78 -6.47
CA THR A 37 14.44 -11.26 -7.56
C THR A 37 13.73 -12.50 -8.08
N ASP A 38 12.73 -12.31 -8.93
CA ASP A 38 12.13 -13.44 -9.64
C ASP A 38 13.24 -14.05 -10.50
N CYS A 39 13.63 -15.28 -10.14
CA CYS A 39 14.64 -16.05 -10.84
C CYS A 39 14.21 -16.18 -12.29
N LYS A 40 15.05 -15.70 -13.22
CA LYS A 40 14.80 -15.87 -14.65
C LYS A 40 14.66 -17.36 -14.92
N ILE A 41 13.57 -17.75 -15.58
CA ILE A 41 13.43 -19.07 -16.18
C ILE A 41 14.57 -19.19 -17.20
N LEU A 42 15.56 -20.04 -16.88
CA LEU A 42 16.55 -20.55 -17.83
C LEU A 42 15.90 -21.59 -18.73
#